data_AF-A0A353W4K8-F1
#
_entry.id   AF-A0A353W4K8-F1
#
_cell.length_a   1.000
_cell.length_b   1.000
_cell.length_c   1.000
_cell.angle_alpha   90.00
_cell.angle_beta   90.00
_cell.angle_gamma   90.00
#
_symmetry.space_group_name_H-M   'P 1'
#
loop_
_entity.id
_entity.type
_entity.pdbx_description
1 polymer ?
#
loop_
_entity_poly.entity_id
_entity_poly.type
_entity_poly.pdbx_seq_one_letter_code
_entity_poly.pdbx_strand_id
1 'polypeptide(L)'
;MKNLYQRGSEWRKWDLHVHTSSSYNSKYRSNDSDELLVKAWRDNNIAAVAITDHFIIDKNRIENLKKIATDITVFPGVELRTDKGNTNIHLILIFKNDINLKELEEDFNAIMLREKAIASESNDTIHWSFDDIIEFGKKRKAIITIHAGSKSEGIEKITNSIPAAEALKSDVGCKVDMFEIGQIKDIEDYKKNVFQFIDPKPLIMCSDNHDPRKYSLKENLWIKADPTFDGLIQCIYQPEERVFVGNIPIKLDKSIKNKQTYIESILVKKVESPKNTVDNWFDFDIPINSGLTTIIGNKGSGKSALSDIIGHFCQSQAIRHASFLHAERFRNSPKNLANDYEGAIRWLDSQIDDMKTLG
;
A
#
# COMPACT_ATOMS: atom_id res chain seq x y z
N MET A 1 5.54 18.42 -6.01
CA MET A 1 5.27 17.71 -4.75
C MET A 1 6.52 16.96 -4.35
N LYS A 2 6.96 17.07 -3.09
CA LYS A 2 8.10 16.27 -2.59
C LYS A 2 7.63 14.82 -2.57
N ASN A 3 8.25 13.94 -3.35
CA ASN A 3 7.90 12.53 -3.34
C ASN A 3 8.23 11.97 -1.95
N LEU A 4 7.21 11.64 -1.15
CA LEU A 4 7.35 11.06 0.19
C LEU A 4 7.98 9.66 0.12
N TYR A 5 7.87 8.96 -1.02
CA TYR A 5 8.30 7.58 -1.22
C TYR A 5 9.39 7.52 -2.29
N GLN A 6 10.60 7.94 -1.92
CA GLN A 6 11.71 8.10 -2.86
C GLN A 6 12.31 6.77 -3.36
N ARG A 7 12.02 5.65 -2.67
CA ARG A 7 12.50 4.30 -3.02
C ARG A 7 11.48 3.49 -3.82
N GLY A 8 10.37 4.10 -4.23
CA GLY A 8 9.26 3.38 -4.88
C GLY A 8 8.61 2.34 -3.96
N SER A 9 8.04 1.29 -4.56
CA SER A 9 7.22 0.31 -3.84
C SER A 9 8.00 -0.49 -2.78
N GLU A 10 7.70 -0.24 -1.52
CA GLU A 10 8.22 -0.95 -0.34
C GLU A 10 7.08 -1.64 0.40
N TRP A 11 7.43 -2.67 1.19
CA TRP A 11 6.48 -3.36 2.05
C TRP A 11 6.11 -2.49 3.25
N ARG A 12 4.82 -2.24 3.42
CA ARG A 12 4.27 -1.50 4.56
C ARG A 12 3.08 -2.26 5.14
N LYS A 13 2.74 -2.00 6.40
CA LYS A 13 1.52 -2.56 7.01
C LYS A 13 0.32 -1.67 6.74
N TRP A 14 -0.80 -2.28 6.39
CA TRP A 14 -2.05 -1.60 6.03
C TRP A 14 -3.21 -2.20 6.82
N ASP A 15 -4.28 -1.43 7.00
CA ASP A 15 -5.53 -1.92 7.58
C ASP A 15 -6.73 -1.36 6.79
N LEU A 16 -7.29 -2.18 5.90
CA LEU A 16 -8.27 -1.73 4.91
C LEU A 16 -9.74 -1.88 5.38
N HIS A 17 -9.95 -2.14 6.67
CA HIS A 17 -11.28 -2.30 7.26
C HIS A 17 -11.26 -1.82 8.71
N VAL A 18 -11.63 -0.56 8.92
CA VAL A 18 -11.65 0.08 10.25
C VAL A 18 -12.93 0.88 10.43
N HIS A 19 -13.61 0.69 11.56
CA HIS A 19 -14.73 1.53 11.97
C HIS A 19 -14.29 2.57 12.99
N THR A 20 -14.98 3.69 12.95
CA THR A 20 -14.85 4.79 13.87
C THR A 20 -16.04 4.85 14.81
N SER A 21 -16.17 5.94 15.56
CA SER A 21 -17.36 6.19 16.37
C SER A 21 -18.59 6.63 15.56
N SER A 22 -18.47 6.76 14.23
CA SER A 22 -19.60 7.06 13.33
C SER A 22 -20.39 5.80 12.99
N SER A 23 -19.74 4.63 12.95
CA SER A 23 -20.44 3.35 12.77
C SER A 23 -21.49 3.12 13.86
N TYR A 24 -22.67 2.65 13.48
CA TYR A 24 -23.81 2.50 14.40
C TYR A 24 -23.51 1.51 15.54
N ASN A 25 -22.69 0.50 15.30
CA ASN A 25 -22.29 -0.54 16.25
C ASN A 25 -20.99 -0.23 16.99
N SER A 26 -20.46 0.99 16.86
CA SER A 26 -19.26 1.42 17.60
C SER A 26 -19.48 1.35 19.11
N LYS A 27 -18.52 0.73 19.81
CA LYS A 27 -18.60 0.47 21.26
C LYS A 27 -18.05 1.61 22.12
N TYR A 28 -17.43 2.61 21.49
CA TYR A 28 -16.81 3.75 22.17
C TYR A 28 -16.93 5.01 21.32
N ARG A 29 -17.61 6.04 21.84
CA ARG A 29 -17.94 7.28 21.10
C ARG A 29 -17.52 8.56 21.82
N SER A 30 -16.57 8.47 22.74
CA SER A 30 -16.05 9.63 23.46
C SER A 30 -15.20 10.51 22.53
N ASN A 31 -14.97 11.76 22.94
CA ASN A 31 -14.25 12.75 22.12
C ASN A 31 -12.81 12.38 21.77
N ASP A 32 -12.18 11.48 22.53
CA ASP A 32 -10.81 11.00 22.32
C ASP A 32 -10.73 9.76 21.39
N SER A 33 -11.86 9.33 20.79
CA SER A 33 -11.90 8.10 19.99
C SER A 33 -10.93 8.14 18.80
N ASP A 34 -10.82 9.30 18.15
CA ASP A 34 -10.03 9.46 16.94
C ASP A 34 -8.53 9.47 17.29
N GLU A 35 -8.14 10.15 18.37
CA GLU A 35 -6.77 10.16 18.87
C GLU A 35 -6.31 8.78 19.32
N LEU A 36 -7.16 8.03 20.03
CA LEU A 36 -6.87 6.66 20.43
C LEU A 36 -6.67 5.74 19.22
N LEU A 37 -7.52 5.89 18.21
CA LEU A 37 -7.43 5.10 16.99
C LEU A 37 -6.12 5.38 16.23
N VAL A 38 -5.77 6.65 16.05
CA VAL A 38 -4.52 7.05 15.40
C VAL A 38 -3.30 6.61 16.21
N LYS A 39 -3.35 6.70 17.54
CA LYS A 39 -2.30 6.16 18.41
C LYS A 39 -2.12 4.66 18.17
N ALA A 40 -3.20 3.90 18.12
CA ALA A 40 -3.14 2.46 17.89
C ALA A 40 -2.53 2.11 16.52
N TRP A 41 -2.85 2.86 15.46
CA TRP A 41 -2.23 2.67 14.14
C TRP A 41 -0.73 2.91 14.17
N ARG A 42 -0.28 3.99 14.83
CA ARG A 42 1.16 4.31 14.99
C ARG A 42 1.89 3.23 15.80
N ASP A 43 1.30 2.81 16.93
CA ASP A 43 1.86 1.75 17.78
C ASP A 43 2.04 0.42 17.01
N ASN A 44 1.20 0.17 15.99
CA ASN A 44 1.27 -1.01 15.12
C ASN A 44 2.07 -0.81 13.83
N ASN A 45 2.65 0.38 13.61
CA ASN A 45 3.36 0.78 12.38
C ASN A 45 2.50 0.66 11.11
N ILE A 46 1.23 1.05 11.19
CA ILE A 46 0.31 1.07 10.04
C ILE A 46 0.58 2.32 9.21
N ALA A 47 0.84 2.12 7.92
CA ALA A 47 1.13 3.20 6.97
C ALA A 47 -0.10 3.71 6.23
N ALA A 48 -1.16 2.89 6.17
CA ALA A 48 -2.41 3.29 5.54
C ALA A 48 -3.61 2.53 6.10
N VAL A 49 -4.74 3.22 6.13
CA VAL A 49 -6.01 2.71 6.65
C VAL A 49 -7.18 3.07 5.74
N ALA A 50 -8.22 2.25 5.70
CA ALA A 50 -9.52 2.62 5.12
C ALA A 50 -10.58 2.74 6.21
N ILE A 51 -11.29 3.87 6.21
CA ILE A 51 -12.40 4.14 7.13
C ILE A 51 -13.67 3.65 6.49
N THR A 52 -14.24 2.58 7.01
CA THR A 52 -15.31 1.81 6.37
C THR A 52 -16.47 1.67 7.34
N ASP A 53 -16.92 2.79 7.90
CA ASP A 53 -18.06 2.81 8.81
C ASP A 53 -19.31 2.19 8.17
N HIS A 54 -20.11 1.51 8.99
CA HIS A 54 -21.33 0.87 8.49
C HIS A 54 -22.32 1.94 8.03
N PHE A 55 -22.69 1.88 6.75
CA PHE A 55 -23.79 2.64 6.15
C PHE A 55 -23.63 4.16 6.17
N ILE A 56 -22.44 4.68 6.47
CA ILE A 56 -22.18 6.12 6.56
C ILE A 56 -20.78 6.45 6.03
N ILE A 57 -20.70 7.54 5.28
CA ILE A 57 -19.44 8.21 4.93
C ILE A 57 -19.43 9.51 5.71
N ASP A 58 -18.80 9.52 6.89
CA ASP A 58 -18.72 10.73 7.72
C ASP A 58 -17.56 11.61 7.25
N LYS A 59 -17.88 12.61 6.42
CA LYS A 59 -16.87 13.52 5.87
C LYS A 59 -16.03 14.16 6.99
N ASN A 60 -16.69 14.71 8.01
CA ASN A 60 -16.01 15.52 9.03
C ASN A 60 -15.04 14.69 9.84
N ARG A 61 -15.43 13.46 10.17
CA ARG A 61 -14.54 12.52 10.87
C ARG A 61 -13.37 12.07 10.00
N ILE A 62 -13.61 11.72 8.74
CA ILE A 62 -12.54 11.33 7.83
C ILE A 62 -11.55 12.49 7.62
N GLU A 63 -12.03 13.73 7.49
CA GLU A 63 -11.19 14.93 7.42
C GLU A 63 -10.39 15.16 8.71
N ASN A 64 -11.00 14.95 9.88
CA ASN A 64 -10.29 15.01 11.15
C ASN A 64 -9.15 13.99 11.23
N LEU A 65 -9.43 12.72 10.92
CA LEU A 65 -8.43 11.64 10.91
C LEU A 65 -7.27 11.95 9.96
N LYS A 66 -7.54 12.45 8.75
CA LYS A 66 -6.49 12.92 7.81
C LYS A 66 -5.64 14.04 8.39
N LYS A 67 -6.22 14.93 9.20
CA LYS A 67 -5.53 16.06 9.83
C LYS A 67 -4.64 15.61 10.99
N ILE A 68 -5.08 14.66 11.81
CA ILE A 68 -4.33 14.21 12.99
C ILE A 68 -3.36 13.05 12.70
N ALA A 69 -3.55 12.33 11.59
CA ALA A 69 -2.71 11.22 11.13
C ALA A 69 -1.91 11.56 9.86
N THR A 70 -1.20 12.69 9.86
CA THR A 70 -0.48 13.19 8.65
C THR A 70 0.59 12.25 8.10
N ASP A 71 1.04 11.30 8.91
CA ASP A 71 2.01 10.25 8.62
C ASP A 71 1.38 8.94 8.08
N ILE A 72 0.05 8.84 8.07
CA ILE A 72 -0.72 7.64 7.68
C ILE A 72 -1.72 8.03 6.57
N THR A 73 -1.73 7.29 5.47
CA THR A 73 -2.74 7.54 4.43
C THR A 73 -4.11 7.04 4.91
N VAL A 74 -5.11 7.92 4.90
CA VAL A 74 -6.50 7.58 5.23
C VAL A 74 -7.35 7.56 3.96
N PHE A 75 -7.85 6.37 3.61
CA PHE A 75 -8.81 6.17 2.53
C PHE A 75 -10.24 6.32 3.06
N PRO A 76 -11.09 7.13 2.39
CA PRO A 76 -12.52 7.10 2.62
C PRO A 76 -13.09 5.77 2.16
N GLY A 77 -14.08 5.25 2.87
CA GLY A 77 -14.79 4.04 2.49
C GLY A 77 -16.14 3.94 3.17
N VAL A 78 -16.84 2.85 2.89
CA VAL A 78 -18.10 2.49 3.55
C VAL A 78 -18.29 0.98 3.46
N GLU A 79 -18.87 0.40 4.50
CA GLU A 79 -19.28 -1.00 4.52
C GLU A 79 -20.80 -1.10 4.40
N LEU A 80 -21.27 -1.95 3.49
CA LEU A 80 -22.68 -2.14 3.15
C LEU A 80 -23.05 -3.62 3.21
N ARG A 81 -24.21 -3.89 3.80
CA ARG A 81 -24.79 -5.24 3.79
C ARG A 81 -25.49 -5.49 2.46
N THR A 82 -25.26 -6.66 1.86
CA THR A 82 -25.92 -7.07 0.62
C THR A 82 -27.07 -8.05 0.87
N ASP A 83 -28.02 -8.09 -0.07
CA ASP A 83 -29.07 -9.10 -0.21
C ASP A 83 -28.57 -10.48 -0.68
N LYS A 84 -27.29 -10.61 -1.07
CA LYS A 84 -26.69 -11.88 -1.46
C LYS A 84 -26.17 -12.66 -0.25
N GLY A 85 -26.38 -13.98 -0.30
CA GLY A 85 -25.97 -14.93 0.72
C GLY A 85 -27.05 -15.20 1.76
N ASN A 86 -27.17 -16.46 2.19
CA ASN A 86 -28.04 -16.86 3.32
C ASN A 86 -27.52 -16.34 4.68
N THR A 87 -26.39 -15.64 4.67
CA THR A 87 -25.69 -15.10 5.83
C THR A 87 -25.26 -13.67 5.57
N ASN A 88 -24.98 -12.93 6.64
CA ASN A 88 -24.64 -11.50 6.65
C ASN A 88 -23.36 -11.19 5.85
N ILE A 89 -23.46 -11.02 4.52
CA ILE A 89 -22.33 -10.68 3.66
C ILE A 89 -22.28 -9.17 3.47
N HIS A 90 -21.07 -8.65 3.60
CA HIS A 90 -20.81 -7.23 3.50
C HIS A 90 -19.84 -6.95 2.36
N LEU A 91 -20.09 -5.86 1.67
CA LEU A 91 -19.24 -5.27 0.64
C LEU A 91 -18.65 -3.97 1.18
N ILE A 92 -17.35 -3.81 1.01
CA ILE A 92 -16.65 -2.60 1.38
C ILE A 92 -16.26 -1.87 0.11
N LEU A 93 -16.57 -0.58 0.06
CA LEU A 93 -16.11 0.31 -0.99
C LEU A 93 -15.00 1.18 -0.43
N ILE A 94 -13.82 1.14 -1.05
CA ILE A 94 -12.67 1.98 -0.71
C ILE A 94 -12.44 2.98 -1.84
N PHE A 95 -12.42 4.27 -1.52
CA PHE A 95 -12.30 5.35 -2.49
C PHE A 95 -10.91 6.00 -2.47
N LYS A 96 -10.62 6.78 -3.51
CA LYS A 96 -9.39 7.57 -3.61
C LYS A 96 -9.18 8.45 -2.38
N ASN A 97 -7.96 8.48 -1.86
CA ASN A 97 -7.61 9.25 -0.67
C ASN A 97 -7.75 10.77 -0.86
N ASP A 98 -7.73 11.26 -2.10
CA ASP A 98 -7.90 12.67 -2.48
C ASP A 98 -9.27 12.98 -3.11
N ILE A 99 -10.24 12.05 -3.05
CA ILE A 99 -11.60 12.28 -3.55
C ILE A 99 -12.27 13.46 -2.82
N ASN A 100 -13.14 14.18 -3.52
CA ASN A 100 -13.99 15.21 -2.92
C ASN A 100 -14.97 14.55 -1.93
N LEU A 101 -14.63 14.58 -0.65
CA LEU A 101 -15.42 13.93 0.41
C LEU A 101 -16.83 14.49 0.53
N LYS A 102 -17.02 15.78 0.28
CA LYS A 102 -18.35 16.40 0.33
C LYS A 102 -19.26 15.84 -0.76
N GLU A 103 -18.77 15.81 -1.99
CA GLU A 103 -19.51 15.23 -3.11
C GLU A 103 -19.78 13.73 -2.86
N LEU A 104 -18.77 12.98 -2.41
CA LEU A 104 -18.91 11.56 -2.11
C LEU A 104 -19.99 11.28 -1.04
N GLU A 105 -19.98 12.02 0.08
CA GLU A 105 -20.98 11.91 1.15
C GLU A 105 -22.38 12.30 0.67
N GLU A 106 -22.52 13.43 -0.04
CA GLU A 106 -23.81 13.90 -0.58
C GLU A 106 -24.41 12.90 -1.56
N ASP A 107 -23.60 12.35 -2.46
CA ASP A 107 -24.02 11.36 -3.45
C ASP A 107 -24.34 10.00 -2.82
N PHE A 108 -23.56 9.56 -1.83
CA PHE A 108 -23.86 8.35 -1.08
C PHE A 108 -25.19 8.49 -0.34
N ASN A 109 -25.41 9.62 0.34
CA ASN A 109 -26.64 9.90 1.05
C ASN A 109 -27.85 9.98 0.10
N ALA A 110 -27.69 10.56 -1.08
CA ALA A 110 -28.75 10.65 -2.09
C ALA A 110 -29.10 9.29 -2.69
N ILE A 111 -28.09 8.61 -3.23
CA ILE A 111 -28.30 7.43 -4.05
C ILE A 111 -28.46 6.21 -3.13
N MET A 112 -27.49 5.96 -2.27
CA MET A 112 -27.47 4.72 -1.48
C MET A 112 -28.46 4.77 -0.33
N LEU A 113 -28.46 5.82 0.50
CA LEU A 113 -29.33 5.85 1.68
C LEU A 113 -30.79 6.18 1.37
N ARG A 114 -31.07 7.18 0.51
CA ARG A 114 -32.46 7.61 0.26
C ARG A 114 -33.16 6.81 -0.84
N GLU A 115 -32.46 6.44 -1.91
CA GLU A 115 -33.10 5.80 -3.08
C GLU A 115 -32.99 4.27 -3.07
N LYS A 116 -31.84 3.72 -2.64
CA LYS A 116 -31.51 2.30 -2.84
C LYS A 116 -31.55 1.44 -1.57
N ALA A 117 -31.62 2.05 -0.38
CA ALA A 117 -31.65 1.30 0.87
C ALA A 117 -32.96 0.52 1.01
N ILE A 118 -32.85 -0.74 1.40
CA ILE A 118 -33.96 -1.64 1.66
C ILE A 118 -34.04 -1.86 3.17
N ALA A 119 -35.26 -1.88 3.73
CA ALA A 119 -35.50 -2.05 5.16
C ALA A 119 -34.72 -1.04 6.04
N SER A 120 -34.70 0.23 5.60
CA SER A 120 -33.96 1.34 6.21
C SER A 120 -34.51 1.85 7.55
N GLU A 121 -35.62 1.29 8.03
CA GLU A 121 -36.22 1.62 9.32
C GLU A 121 -35.35 1.19 10.52
N SER A 122 -34.41 0.25 10.31
CA SER A 122 -33.48 -0.21 11.35
C SER A 122 -32.11 -0.53 10.79
N ASN A 123 -31.05 -0.15 11.54
CA ASN A 123 -29.67 -0.54 11.25
C ASN A 123 -29.46 -2.06 11.29
N ASP A 124 -30.34 -2.79 12.00
CA ASP A 124 -30.26 -4.25 12.07
C ASP A 124 -30.81 -4.94 10.82
N THR A 125 -31.62 -4.25 10.02
CA THR A 125 -32.28 -4.81 8.83
C THR A 125 -31.86 -4.17 7.53
N ILE A 126 -31.30 -2.95 7.59
CA ILE A 126 -30.91 -2.20 6.39
C ILE A 126 -29.90 -2.99 5.54
N HIS A 127 -30.15 -3.03 4.23
CA HIS A 127 -29.30 -3.68 3.24
C HIS A 127 -29.53 -3.08 1.84
N TRP A 128 -28.71 -3.48 0.89
CA TRP A 128 -28.80 -3.07 -0.52
C TRP A 128 -28.71 -4.27 -1.44
N SER A 129 -29.21 -4.11 -2.67
CA SER A 129 -28.93 -5.12 -3.69
C SER A 129 -27.43 -5.14 -4.01
N PHE A 130 -26.88 -6.33 -4.25
CA PHE A 130 -25.48 -6.49 -4.66
C PHE A 130 -25.15 -5.63 -5.88
N ASP A 131 -26.02 -5.61 -6.88
CA ASP A 131 -25.78 -4.88 -8.12
C ASP A 131 -25.79 -3.36 -7.93
N ASP A 132 -26.64 -2.81 -7.04
CA ASP A 132 -26.61 -1.38 -6.70
C ASP A 132 -25.29 -0.99 -6.03
N ILE A 133 -24.75 -1.83 -5.14
CA ILE A 133 -23.45 -1.58 -4.49
C ILE A 133 -22.32 -1.59 -5.54
N ILE A 134 -22.31 -2.59 -6.42
CA ILE A 134 -21.31 -2.71 -7.50
C ILE A 134 -21.42 -1.52 -8.47
N GLU A 135 -22.64 -1.09 -8.84
CA GLU A 135 -22.85 0.04 -9.74
C GLU A 135 -22.33 1.34 -9.11
N PHE A 136 -22.68 1.62 -7.86
CA PHE A 136 -22.21 2.80 -7.14
C PHE A 136 -20.69 2.80 -7.01
N GLY A 137 -20.10 1.67 -6.59
CA GLY A 137 -18.67 1.48 -6.49
C GLY A 137 -17.95 1.75 -7.81
N LYS A 138 -18.41 1.15 -8.92
CA LYS A 138 -17.83 1.35 -10.25
C LYS A 138 -17.96 2.79 -10.74
N LYS A 139 -19.12 3.42 -10.56
CA LYS A 139 -19.35 4.83 -10.94
C LYS A 139 -18.39 5.78 -10.22
N ARG A 140 -18.08 5.49 -8.95
CA ARG A 140 -17.13 6.25 -8.12
C ARG A 140 -15.69 5.73 -8.19
N LYS A 141 -15.41 4.72 -9.03
CA LYS A 141 -14.10 4.07 -9.18
C LYS A 141 -13.53 3.58 -7.84
N ALA A 142 -14.39 3.04 -6.98
CA ALA A 142 -14.00 2.41 -5.74
C ALA A 142 -13.32 1.06 -6.01
N ILE A 143 -12.45 0.67 -5.09
CA ILE A 143 -12.03 -0.73 -4.93
C ILE A 143 -13.10 -1.42 -4.08
N ILE A 144 -13.55 -2.58 -4.54
CA ILE A 144 -14.65 -3.33 -3.92
C ILE A 144 -14.07 -4.57 -3.23
N THR A 145 -14.25 -4.69 -1.93
CA THR A 145 -13.89 -5.90 -1.17
C THR A 145 -15.13 -6.60 -0.65
N ILE A 146 -15.02 -7.90 -0.36
CA ILE A 146 -16.09 -8.70 0.22
C ILE A 146 -15.58 -9.49 1.41
N HIS A 147 -16.42 -9.60 2.45
CA HIS A 147 -16.20 -10.46 3.60
C HIS A 147 -17.52 -10.97 4.20
N ALA A 148 -17.40 -11.97 5.07
CA ALA A 148 -18.51 -12.38 5.93
C ALA A 148 -18.55 -11.49 7.17
N GLY A 149 -19.69 -10.87 7.44
CA GLY A 149 -19.96 -10.14 8.68
C GLY A 149 -20.15 -11.11 9.85
N SER A 150 -19.72 -10.69 11.04
CA SER A 150 -19.98 -11.41 12.28
C SER A 150 -21.46 -11.22 12.68
N LYS A 151 -22.24 -12.29 12.90
CA LYS A 151 -23.55 -12.14 13.55
C LYS A 151 -23.34 -11.76 15.03
N SER A 152 -23.96 -10.67 15.46
CA SER A 152 -24.19 -10.39 16.88
C SER A 152 -25.20 -11.40 17.42
N GLU A 153 -24.82 -12.08 18.50
CA GLU A 153 -25.65 -13.03 19.28
C GLU A 153 -25.94 -14.40 18.62
N GLY A 154 -25.07 -15.36 18.90
CA GLY A 154 -25.30 -16.77 18.59
C GLY A 154 -24.00 -17.53 18.44
N ILE A 155 -23.84 -18.62 19.17
CA ILE A 155 -22.67 -19.48 19.20
C ILE A 155 -22.57 -20.26 17.88
N GLU A 156 -22.14 -19.61 16.80
CA GLU A 156 -21.56 -20.25 15.62
C GLU A 156 -20.54 -19.27 15.04
N LYS A 157 -19.24 -19.59 15.13
CA LYS A 157 -18.22 -18.92 14.32
C LYS A 157 -18.57 -19.23 12.86
N ILE A 158 -19.27 -18.30 12.20
CA ILE A 158 -19.55 -18.36 10.78
C ILE A 158 -18.21 -18.57 10.08
N THR A 159 -18.02 -19.75 9.49
CA THR A 159 -16.79 -20.09 8.80
C THR A 159 -16.73 -19.29 7.50
N ASN A 160 -15.59 -18.63 7.24
CA ASN A 160 -15.33 -17.89 5.99
C ASN A 160 -15.32 -18.77 4.72
N SER A 161 -15.74 -20.04 4.83
CA SER A 161 -16.13 -20.87 3.70
C SER A 161 -17.29 -20.24 2.90
N ILE A 162 -18.00 -19.25 3.46
CA ILE A 162 -19.15 -18.62 2.81
C ILE A 162 -18.76 -17.59 1.74
N PRO A 163 -17.88 -16.59 2.00
CA PRO A 163 -17.34 -15.74 0.93
C PRO A 163 -16.64 -16.54 -0.16
N ALA A 164 -15.98 -17.66 0.17
CA ALA A 164 -15.40 -18.56 -0.82
C ALA A 164 -16.49 -19.28 -1.65
N ALA A 165 -17.56 -19.77 -1.02
CA ALA A 165 -18.71 -20.37 -1.72
C ALA A 165 -19.52 -19.36 -2.54
N GLU A 166 -19.55 -18.10 -2.13
CA GLU A 166 -20.15 -16.99 -2.87
C GLU A 166 -19.25 -16.54 -4.02
N ALA A 167 -17.93 -16.49 -3.83
CA ALA A 167 -16.97 -16.21 -4.89
C ALA A 167 -17.02 -17.25 -6.01
N LEU A 168 -17.39 -18.50 -5.68
CA LEU A 168 -17.68 -19.57 -6.64
C LEU A 168 -18.93 -19.30 -7.48
N LYS A 169 -19.85 -18.43 -7.04
CA LYS A 169 -20.89 -17.90 -7.93
C LYS A 169 -20.18 -16.90 -8.84
N SER A 170 -20.08 -17.27 -10.11
CA SER A 170 -19.24 -16.60 -11.10
C SER A 170 -19.53 -15.10 -11.27
N ASP A 171 -20.70 -14.61 -10.84
CA ASP A 171 -21.05 -13.20 -10.88
C ASP A 171 -20.41 -12.38 -9.75
N VAL A 172 -20.37 -12.88 -8.52
CA VAL A 172 -19.84 -12.17 -7.36
C VAL A 172 -18.32 -12.07 -7.42
N GLY A 173 -17.63 -13.21 -7.57
CA GLY A 173 -16.17 -13.25 -7.57
C GLY A 173 -15.54 -12.41 -8.68
N CYS A 174 -16.20 -12.32 -9.85
CA CYS A 174 -15.75 -11.50 -10.97
C CYS A 174 -15.97 -9.99 -10.74
N LYS A 175 -16.97 -9.59 -9.96
CA LYS A 175 -17.36 -8.18 -9.77
C LYS A 175 -16.64 -7.46 -8.61
N VAL A 176 -16.04 -8.20 -7.67
CA VAL A 176 -15.24 -7.65 -6.56
C VAL A 176 -13.76 -7.58 -6.92
N ASP A 177 -12.99 -6.71 -6.28
CA ASP A 177 -11.56 -6.53 -6.54
C ASP A 177 -10.67 -7.31 -5.57
N MET A 178 -11.12 -7.51 -4.33
CA MET A 178 -10.35 -8.18 -3.26
C MET A 178 -11.25 -9.05 -2.39
N PHE A 179 -10.68 -10.06 -1.74
CA PHE A 179 -11.37 -10.85 -0.73
C PHE A 179 -10.71 -10.63 0.63
N GLU A 180 -11.50 -10.28 1.64
CA GLU A 180 -11.01 -10.27 3.00
C GLU A 180 -11.25 -11.64 3.66
N ILE A 181 -10.15 -12.24 4.12
CA ILE A 181 -10.11 -13.53 4.79
C ILE A 181 -10.00 -13.35 6.30
N GLY A 182 -10.57 -14.26 7.07
CA GLY A 182 -10.48 -14.20 8.53
C GLY A 182 -9.42 -15.09 9.16
N GLN A 183 -8.82 -16.03 8.39
CA GLN A 183 -7.77 -16.94 8.87
C GLN A 183 -6.72 -17.19 7.79
N ILE A 184 -5.43 -17.34 8.16
CA ILE A 184 -4.35 -17.60 7.20
C ILE A 184 -4.61 -18.84 6.34
N LYS A 185 -5.20 -19.89 6.92
CA LYS A 185 -5.50 -21.14 6.20
C LYS A 185 -6.43 -20.93 5.01
N ASP A 186 -7.29 -19.90 5.06
CA ASP A 186 -8.26 -19.57 4.02
C ASP A 186 -7.53 -19.20 2.70
N ILE A 187 -6.25 -18.77 2.76
CA ILE A 187 -5.43 -18.49 1.57
C ILE A 187 -5.32 -19.71 0.65
N GLU A 188 -5.00 -20.86 1.23
CA GLU A 188 -4.84 -22.10 0.46
C GLU A 188 -6.18 -22.62 -0.05
N ASP A 189 -7.26 -22.38 0.71
CA ASP A 189 -8.62 -22.73 0.29
C ASP A 189 -9.07 -21.88 -0.91
N TYR A 190 -8.80 -20.58 -0.91
CA TYR A 190 -9.07 -19.69 -2.06
C TYR A 190 -8.26 -20.09 -3.30
N LYS A 191 -6.97 -20.39 -3.15
CA LYS A 191 -6.13 -20.84 -4.27
C LYS A 191 -6.63 -22.15 -4.89
N LYS A 192 -7.03 -23.11 -4.06
CA LYS A 192 -7.48 -24.43 -4.52
C LYS A 192 -8.90 -24.44 -5.05
N ASN A 193 -9.79 -23.63 -4.49
CA ASN A 193 -11.22 -23.74 -4.77
C ASN A 193 -11.78 -22.55 -5.54
N VAL A 194 -11.23 -21.35 -5.42
CA VAL A 194 -11.80 -20.13 -6.04
C VAL A 194 -10.97 -19.70 -7.25
N PHE A 195 -9.66 -19.53 -7.08
CA PHE A 195 -8.75 -19.04 -8.13
C PHE A 195 -8.42 -20.08 -9.21
N GLN A 196 -9.02 -21.27 -9.13
CA GLN A 196 -9.06 -22.20 -10.27
C GLN A 196 -10.10 -21.78 -11.33
N PHE A 197 -11.07 -20.95 -10.96
CA PHE A 197 -12.21 -20.57 -11.80
C PHE A 197 -12.26 -19.09 -12.15
N ILE A 198 -11.58 -18.24 -11.37
CA ILE A 198 -11.44 -16.80 -11.63
C ILE A 198 -9.97 -16.39 -11.52
N ASP A 199 -9.62 -15.25 -12.14
CA ASP A 199 -8.28 -14.69 -12.01
C ASP A 199 -7.91 -14.47 -10.53
N PRO A 200 -6.66 -14.74 -10.13
CA PRO A 200 -6.20 -14.49 -8.77
C PRO A 200 -6.44 -13.02 -8.37
N LYS A 201 -6.97 -12.84 -7.16
CA LYS A 201 -7.24 -11.51 -6.57
C LYS A 201 -6.54 -11.36 -5.23
N PRO A 202 -6.29 -10.13 -4.76
CA PRO A 202 -5.77 -9.89 -3.43
C PRO A 202 -6.60 -10.60 -2.35
N LEU A 203 -5.92 -11.35 -1.49
CA LEU A 203 -6.45 -11.85 -0.23
C LEU A 203 -5.90 -10.98 0.89
N ILE A 204 -6.78 -10.27 1.59
CA ILE A 204 -6.41 -9.32 2.65
C ILE A 204 -6.95 -9.78 4.00
N MET A 205 -6.35 -9.32 5.09
CA MET A 205 -6.85 -9.56 6.44
C MET A 205 -6.75 -8.27 7.24
N CYS A 206 -7.88 -7.77 7.70
CA CYS A 206 -7.99 -6.45 8.32
C CYS A 206 -8.43 -6.58 9.79
N SER A 207 -8.44 -5.46 10.51
CA SER A 207 -8.80 -5.48 11.93
C SER A 207 -10.30 -5.66 12.17
N ASP A 208 -11.15 -5.12 11.28
CA ASP A 208 -12.60 -5.02 11.51
C ASP A 208 -12.87 -4.35 12.88
N ASN A 209 -12.05 -3.32 13.20
CA ASN A 209 -11.99 -2.74 14.52
C ASN A 209 -13.17 -1.80 14.78
N HIS A 210 -13.85 -2.01 15.90
CA HIS A 210 -15.03 -1.26 16.35
C HIS A 210 -14.83 -0.50 17.68
N ASP A 211 -13.69 -0.66 18.32
CA ASP A 211 -13.34 0.00 19.59
C ASP A 211 -11.85 0.38 19.58
N PRO A 212 -11.48 1.66 19.46
CA PRO A 212 -10.08 2.06 19.37
C PRO A 212 -9.23 1.65 20.58
N ARG A 213 -9.85 1.41 21.75
CA ARG A 213 -9.15 0.94 22.96
C ARG A 213 -8.75 -0.53 22.89
N LYS A 214 -9.34 -1.27 21.96
CA LYS A 214 -9.13 -2.72 21.75
C LYS A 214 -8.63 -3.02 20.34
N TYR A 215 -8.04 -2.03 19.67
CA TYR A 215 -7.45 -2.22 18.36
C TYR A 215 -6.42 -3.35 18.39
N SER A 216 -6.65 -4.38 17.59
CA SER A 216 -5.77 -5.53 17.48
C SER A 216 -5.86 -6.12 16.08
N LEU A 217 -4.72 -6.50 15.52
CA LEU A 217 -4.65 -7.23 14.26
C LEU A 217 -4.63 -8.73 14.55
N LYS A 218 -5.44 -9.50 13.80
CA LYS A 218 -5.34 -10.98 13.82
C LYS A 218 -3.98 -11.41 13.24
N GLU A 219 -3.61 -10.78 12.14
CA GLU A 219 -2.32 -10.90 11.44
C GLU A 219 -1.99 -9.57 10.76
N ASN A 220 -0.71 -9.36 10.39
CA ASN A 220 -0.37 -8.17 9.62
C ASN A 220 -0.73 -8.35 8.13
N LEU A 221 -1.42 -7.38 7.56
CA LEU A 221 -1.53 -7.19 6.12
C LEU A 221 -0.38 -6.32 5.63
N TRP A 222 0.52 -6.93 4.85
CA TRP A 222 1.61 -6.25 4.18
C TRP A 222 1.27 -5.99 2.72
N ILE A 223 1.42 -4.73 2.30
CA ILE A 223 1.24 -4.32 0.92
C ILE A 223 2.54 -3.69 0.41
N LYS A 224 3.02 -4.16 -0.75
CA LYS A 224 4.19 -3.62 -1.46
C LYS A 224 3.78 -2.55 -2.46
N ALA A 225 3.55 -1.36 -1.96
CA ALA A 225 3.21 -0.19 -2.75
C ALA A 225 3.48 1.10 -1.97
N ASP A 226 3.46 2.23 -2.68
CA ASP A 226 3.28 3.50 -2.01
C ASP A 226 1.86 3.53 -1.42
N PRO A 227 1.66 4.09 -0.22
CA PRO A 227 0.36 4.17 0.43
C PRO A 227 -0.54 5.21 -0.24
N THR A 228 -0.98 4.88 -1.44
CA THR A 228 -1.85 5.67 -2.31
C THR A 228 -2.88 4.75 -2.94
N PHE A 229 -3.94 5.35 -3.49
CA PHE A 229 -4.97 4.57 -4.16
C PHE A 229 -4.43 3.82 -5.38
N ASP A 230 -3.56 4.46 -6.17
CA ASP A 230 -2.92 3.80 -7.33
C ASP A 230 -2.01 2.65 -6.87
N GLY A 231 -1.43 2.74 -5.68
CA GLY A 231 -0.72 1.63 -5.02
C GLY A 231 -1.61 0.42 -4.75
N LEU A 232 -2.84 0.63 -4.28
CA LEU A 232 -3.84 -0.45 -4.13
C LEU A 232 -4.25 -1.04 -5.47
N ILE A 233 -4.42 -0.21 -6.51
CA ILE A 233 -4.70 -0.68 -7.87
C ILE A 233 -3.59 -1.61 -8.38
N GLN A 234 -2.32 -1.30 -8.12
CA GLN A 234 -1.21 -2.20 -8.47
C GLN A 234 -1.31 -3.57 -7.76
N CYS A 235 -1.88 -3.61 -6.55
CA CYS A 235 -2.07 -4.87 -5.83
C CYS A 235 -3.11 -5.76 -6.50
N ILE A 236 -4.15 -5.18 -7.13
CA ILE A 236 -5.14 -5.93 -7.90
C ILE A 236 -4.49 -6.60 -9.12
N TYR A 237 -3.55 -5.90 -9.80
CA TYR A 237 -2.85 -6.45 -10.96
C TYR A 237 -1.77 -7.49 -10.61
N GLN A 238 -1.18 -7.40 -9.41
CA GLN A 238 -0.06 -8.26 -8.98
C GLN A 238 -0.28 -8.75 -7.54
N PRO A 239 -1.36 -9.50 -7.28
CA PRO A 239 -1.77 -9.85 -5.92
C PRO A 239 -0.70 -10.66 -5.17
N GLU A 240 -0.15 -11.69 -5.81
CA GLU A 240 0.84 -12.58 -5.18
C GLU A 240 2.19 -11.90 -4.88
N GLU A 241 2.55 -10.88 -5.67
CA GLU A 241 3.84 -10.19 -5.51
C GLU A 241 3.76 -9.01 -4.54
N ARG A 242 2.55 -8.47 -4.34
CA ARG A 242 2.33 -7.21 -3.61
C ARG A 242 1.51 -7.34 -2.35
N VAL A 243 0.83 -8.45 -2.12
CA VAL A 243 0.02 -8.67 -0.92
C VAL A 243 0.55 -9.87 -0.15
N PHE A 244 0.77 -9.69 1.14
CA PHE A 244 1.22 -10.74 2.03
C PHE A 244 0.51 -10.62 3.38
N VAL A 245 -0.09 -11.71 3.85
CA VAL A 245 -0.72 -11.78 5.18
C VAL A 245 0.13 -12.68 6.08
N GLY A 246 0.56 -12.16 7.22
CA GLY A 246 1.35 -12.87 8.22
C GLY A 246 2.39 -11.99 8.91
N ASN A 247 3.31 -12.58 9.66
CA ASN A 247 4.27 -11.81 10.47
C ASN A 247 5.12 -10.83 9.64
N ILE A 248 5.89 -11.33 8.66
CA ILE A 248 6.76 -10.53 7.80
C ILE A 248 6.96 -11.18 6.41
N PRO A 249 6.94 -10.42 5.29
CA PRO A 249 7.25 -10.96 3.97
C PRO A 249 8.68 -11.48 3.88
N ILE A 250 8.88 -12.67 3.31
CA ILE A 250 10.20 -13.35 3.24
C ILE A 250 11.28 -12.45 2.61
N LYS A 251 10.96 -11.73 1.53
CA LYS A 251 11.91 -10.83 0.86
C LYS A 251 12.33 -9.65 1.75
N LEU A 252 11.42 -9.15 2.60
CA LEU A 252 11.69 -8.08 3.55
C LEU A 252 12.53 -8.61 4.73
N ASP A 253 12.17 -9.77 5.28
CA ASP A 253 12.94 -10.40 6.37
C ASP A 253 14.39 -10.66 5.97
N LYS A 254 14.61 -11.14 4.73
CA LYS A 254 15.96 -11.33 4.17
C LYS A 254 16.77 -10.03 4.09
N SER A 255 16.16 -8.93 3.65
CA SER A 255 16.89 -7.65 3.55
C SER A 255 17.20 -7.04 4.91
N ILE A 256 16.29 -7.18 5.89
CA ILE A 256 16.50 -6.70 7.26
C ILE A 256 17.57 -7.53 8.00
N LYS A 257 17.71 -8.83 7.71
CA LYS A 257 18.72 -9.69 8.33
C LYS A 257 20.12 -9.55 7.72
N ASN A 258 20.23 -9.04 6.49
CA ASN A 258 21.50 -8.94 5.77
C ASN A 258 21.76 -7.50 5.29
N LYS A 259 21.47 -6.51 6.13
CA LYS A 259 21.51 -5.08 5.77
C LYS A 259 22.83 -4.63 5.12
N GLN A 260 23.95 -5.21 5.54
CA GLN A 260 25.29 -4.93 5.02
C GLN A 260 25.49 -5.29 3.54
N THR A 261 24.59 -6.09 2.94
CA THR A 261 24.66 -6.49 1.52
C THR A 261 23.70 -5.73 0.61
N TYR A 262 22.90 -4.80 1.16
CA TYR A 262 21.92 -4.03 0.41
C TYR A 262 22.29 -2.55 0.39
N ILE A 263 22.32 -1.98 -0.81
CA ILE A 263 22.55 -0.54 -1.02
C ILE A 263 21.32 0.21 -0.55
N GLU A 264 21.53 1.19 0.34
CA GLU A 264 20.52 2.14 0.79
C GLU A 264 20.45 3.36 -0.13
N SER A 265 21.60 3.97 -0.42
CA SER A 265 21.70 5.10 -1.35
C SER A 265 23.09 5.21 -1.97
N ILE A 266 23.15 5.94 -3.07
CA ILE A 266 24.39 6.29 -3.77
C ILE A 266 24.54 7.80 -3.73
N LEU A 267 25.64 8.26 -3.17
CA LEU A 267 26.01 9.66 -3.12
C LEU A 267 27.15 9.92 -4.10
N VAL A 268 27.03 10.97 -4.91
CA VAL A 268 28.14 11.54 -5.68
C VAL A 268 28.07 13.06 -5.57
N LYS A 269 29.20 13.67 -5.26
CA LYS A 269 29.37 15.12 -5.21
C LYS A 269 30.67 15.54 -5.89
N LYS A 270 30.76 16.83 -6.22
CA LYS A 270 32.01 17.44 -6.70
C LYS A 270 33.01 17.54 -5.54
N VAL A 271 34.29 17.26 -5.80
CA VAL A 271 35.37 17.46 -4.82
C VAL A 271 35.53 18.94 -4.48
N GLU A 272 36.15 19.26 -3.34
CA GLU A 272 36.31 20.65 -2.88
C GLU A 272 37.17 21.51 -3.82
N SER A 273 38.20 20.91 -4.43
CA SER A 273 39.14 21.59 -5.33
C SER A 273 39.16 20.92 -6.72
N PRO A 274 38.10 21.06 -7.53
CA PRO A 274 38.02 20.41 -8.83
C PRO A 274 38.91 21.12 -9.85
N LYS A 275 39.59 20.35 -10.69
CA LYS A 275 40.39 20.84 -11.81
C LYS A 275 39.51 21.47 -12.89
N ASN A 276 38.36 20.86 -13.18
CA ASN A 276 37.42 21.33 -14.20
C ASN A 276 36.19 21.96 -13.52
N THR A 277 36.19 23.29 -13.42
CA THR A 277 35.18 24.04 -12.66
C THR A 277 33.90 24.37 -13.45
N VAL A 278 33.96 24.37 -14.78
CA VAL A 278 32.89 24.88 -15.64
C VAL A 278 31.61 24.04 -15.58
N ASP A 279 31.72 22.71 -15.70
CA ASP A 279 30.57 21.82 -15.74
C ASP A 279 30.34 21.15 -14.38
N ASN A 280 29.08 21.02 -13.97
CA ASN A 280 28.67 20.17 -12.85
C ASN A 280 27.84 18.99 -13.37
N TRP A 281 28.48 17.84 -13.52
CA TRP A 281 27.86 16.63 -14.07
C TRP A 281 27.08 15.85 -13.02
N PHE A 282 27.60 15.79 -11.79
CA PHE A 282 27.05 14.98 -10.71
C PHE A 282 27.00 15.75 -9.40
N ASP A 283 25.80 15.81 -8.83
CA ASP A 283 25.54 16.23 -7.47
C ASP A 283 24.21 15.59 -7.04
N PHE A 284 24.29 14.39 -6.46
CA PHE A 284 23.11 13.61 -6.12
C PHE A 284 23.32 12.69 -4.92
N ASP A 285 22.24 12.46 -4.18
CA ASP A 285 22.06 11.36 -3.22
C ASP A 285 20.79 10.61 -3.64
N ILE A 286 20.95 9.47 -4.30
CA ILE A 286 19.84 8.70 -4.86
C ILE A 286 19.58 7.49 -3.96
N PRO A 287 18.42 7.42 -3.28
CA PRO A 287 18.03 6.24 -2.52
C PRO A 287 17.62 5.10 -3.47
N ILE A 288 17.92 3.85 -3.07
CA ILE A 288 17.64 2.65 -3.87
C ILE A 288 16.75 1.68 -3.09
N ASN A 289 15.87 0.98 -3.81
CA ASN A 289 15.06 -0.11 -3.26
C ASN A 289 15.89 -1.40 -3.17
N SER A 290 15.74 -2.16 -2.08
CA SER A 290 16.44 -3.43 -1.88
C SER A 290 16.00 -4.55 -2.85
N GLY A 291 14.92 -4.35 -3.60
CA GLY A 291 14.43 -5.25 -4.63
C GLY A 291 14.96 -4.93 -6.04
N LEU A 292 14.13 -5.19 -7.05
CA LEU A 292 14.42 -4.79 -8.42
C LEU A 292 14.31 -3.27 -8.57
N THR A 293 15.40 -2.63 -8.96
CA THR A 293 15.44 -1.21 -9.34
C THR A 293 15.65 -1.10 -10.84
N THR A 294 14.72 -0.44 -11.54
CA THR A 294 14.77 -0.26 -13.00
C THR A 294 15.17 1.17 -13.33
N ILE A 295 16.27 1.35 -14.07
CA ILE A 295 16.74 2.67 -14.51
C ILE A 295 16.23 2.93 -15.94
N ILE A 296 15.33 3.90 -16.10
CA ILE A 296 14.69 4.24 -17.37
C ILE A 296 15.09 5.67 -17.78
N GLY A 297 15.26 5.90 -19.09
CA GLY A 297 15.51 7.24 -19.62
C GLY A 297 15.95 7.23 -21.08
N ASN A 298 15.90 8.39 -21.73
CA ASN A 298 16.28 8.55 -23.14
C ASN A 298 17.78 8.34 -23.38
N LYS A 299 18.20 8.19 -24.65
CA LYS A 299 19.63 8.12 -24.99
C LYS A 299 20.35 9.37 -24.46
N GLY A 300 21.49 9.18 -23.79
CA GLY A 300 22.26 10.27 -23.18
C GLY A 300 21.82 10.70 -21.78
N SER A 301 20.77 10.11 -21.19
CA SER A 301 20.25 10.51 -19.87
C SER A 301 21.08 10.06 -18.66
N GLY A 302 22.34 9.64 -18.84
CA GLY A 302 23.22 9.24 -17.72
C GLY A 302 23.05 7.82 -17.17
N LYS A 303 22.22 6.95 -17.77
CA LYS A 303 21.99 5.56 -17.28
C LYS A 303 23.28 4.75 -17.14
N SER A 304 24.11 4.73 -18.19
CA SER A 304 25.39 4.03 -18.18
C SER A 304 26.37 4.64 -17.18
N ALA A 305 26.33 5.97 -17.00
CA ALA A 305 27.15 6.63 -15.99
C ALA A 305 26.77 6.15 -14.58
N LEU A 306 25.48 6.11 -14.25
CA LEU A 306 25.01 5.62 -12.95
C LEU A 306 25.40 4.15 -12.72
N SER A 307 25.19 3.29 -13.72
CA SER A 307 25.58 1.87 -13.63
C SER A 307 27.08 1.68 -13.43
N ASP A 308 27.91 2.45 -14.16
CA ASP A 308 29.36 2.39 -14.03
C ASP A 308 29.82 2.93 -12.66
N ILE A 309 29.21 4.01 -12.16
CA ILE A 309 29.50 4.58 -10.83
C ILE A 309 29.21 3.54 -9.72
N ILE A 310 28.05 2.87 -9.77
CA ILE A 310 27.71 1.80 -8.83
C ILE A 310 28.74 0.67 -8.92
N GLY A 311 29.07 0.24 -10.14
CA GLY A 311 30.07 -0.79 -10.38
C GLY A 311 31.44 -0.42 -9.83
N HIS A 312 31.85 0.85 -9.95
CA HIS A 312 33.12 1.37 -9.46
C HIS A 312 33.17 1.35 -7.92
N PHE A 313 32.15 1.90 -7.25
CA PHE A 313 32.13 1.93 -5.78
C PHE A 313 32.03 0.54 -5.17
N CYS A 314 31.23 -0.36 -5.76
CA CYS A 314 31.08 -1.74 -5.31
C CYS A 314 32.19 -2.69 -5.81
N GLN A 315 33.27 -2.18 -6.43
CA GLN A 315 34.40 -2.96 -6.93
C GLN A 315 33.99 -4.14 -7.85
N SER A 316 32.99 -3.89 -8.71
CA SER A 316 32.49 -4.87 -9.65
C SER A 316 33.56 -5.26 -10.67
N GLN A 317 33.75 -6.57 -10.89
CA GLN A 317 34.65 -7.08 -11.93
C GLN A 317 34.25 -6.63 -13.34
N ALA A 318 32.97 -6.28 -13.54
CA ALA A 318 32.47 -5.77 -14.81
C ALA A 318 32.92 -4.34 -15.13
N ILE A 319 33.50 -3.60 -14.17
CA ILE A 319 33.91 -2.20 -14.37
C ILE A 319 34.96 -2.04 -15.46
N ARG A 320 35.72 -3.10 -15.77
CA ARG A 320 36.65 -3.14 -16.91
C ARG A 320 35.96 -2.96 -18.27
N HIS A 321 34.64 -3.14 -18.33
CA HIS A 321 33.80 -2.95 -19.50
C HIS A 321 32.94 -1.68 -19.40
N ALA A 322 33.27 -0.76 -18.47
CA ALA A 322 32.59 0.52 -18.31
C ALA A 322 32.56 1.29 -19.63
N SER A 323 31.38 1.80 -19.98
CA SER A 323 31.17 2.55 -21.23
C SER A 323 31.29 4.06 -21.05
N PHE A 324 31.12 4.54 -19.82
CA PHE A 324 31.17 5.94 -19.43
C PHE A 324 32.43 6.25 -18.59
N LEU A 325 32.68 5.49 -17.51
CA LEU A 325 33.90 5.62 -16.69
C LEU A 325 35.11 4.96 -17.37
N HIS A 326 35.40 5.42 -18.59
CA HIS A 326 36.41 4.85 -19.48
C HIS A 326 37.51 5.88 -19.81
N ALA A 327 38.72 5.40 -20.10
CA ALA A 327 39.89 6.21 -20.41
C ALA A 327 39.73 7.09 -21.67
N GLU A 328 38.86 6.72 -22.59
CA GLU A 328 38.54 7.52 -23.79
C GLU A 328 37.32 8.44 -23.59
N ARG A 329 36.72 8.43 -22.38
CA ARG A 329 35.48 9.15 -22.04
C ARG A 329 35.68 10.00 -20.80
N PHE A 330 34.99 9.70 -19.70
CA PHE A 330 34.98 10.55 -18.51
C PHE A 330 36.32 10.56 -17.76
N ARG A 331 37.16 9.54 -17.96
CA ARG A 331 38.55 9.45 -17.46
C ARG A 331 39.61 9.92 -18.47
N ASN A 332 39.21 10.61 -19.53
CA ASN A 332 40.12 10.97 -20.61
C ASN A 332 41.14 12.04 -20.21
N SER A 333 42.42 11.70 -20.36
CA SER A 333 43.54 12.60 -20.09
C SER A 333 43.74 13.63 -21.21
N PRO A 334 44.18 14.87 -20.90
CA PRO A 334 44.61 15.36 -19.59
C PRO A 334 43.47 15.94 -18.74
N LYS A 335 42.24 16.02 -19.24
CA LYS A 335 41.11 16.66 -18.52
C LYS A 335 40.71 15.85 -17.28
N ASN A 336 40.54 14.53 -17.45
CA ASN A 336 40.09 13.55 -16.47
C ASN A 336 39.00 14.10 -15.55
N LEU A 337 37.80 14.30 -16.12
CA LEU A 337 36.65 14.87 -15.41
C LEU A 337 36.25 14.01 -14.19
N ALA A 338 36.52 12.72 -14.22
CA ALA A 338 36.21 11.80 -13.14
C ALA A 338 36.93 12.12 -11.82
N ASN A 339 38.15 12.69 -11.87
CA ASN A 339 38.88 13.12 -10.66
C ASN A 339 38.19 14.26 -9.90
N ASP A 340 37.28 14.99 -10.55
CA ASP A 340 36.57 16.11 -9.93
C ASP A 340 35.33 15.68 -9.13
N TYR A 341 35.03 14.38 -9.10
CA TYR A 341 33.88 13.84 -8.40
C TYR A 341 34.30 12.70 -7.48
N GLU A 342 33.69 12.69 -6.30
CA GLU A 342 33.83 11.63 -5.31
C GLU A 342 32.45 11.18 -4.82
N GLY A 343 32.37 9.95 -4.36
CA GLY A 343 31.14 9.42 -3.83
C GLY A 343 31.34 8.19 -2.98
N ALA A 344 30.23 7.70 -2.45
CA ALA A 344 30.20 6.54 -1.58
C ALA A 344 28.84 5.83 -1.70
N ILE A 345 28.85 4.55 -1.30
CA ILE A 345 27.65 3.77 -1.06
C ILE A 345 27.29 3.89 0.41
N ARG A 346 26.02 4.20 0.68
CA ARG A 346 25.43 3.95 2.00
C ARG A 346 24.75 2.60 1.96
N TRP A 347 25.07 1.74 2.91
CA TRP A 347 24.46 0.42 3.09
C TRP A 347 23.26 0.51 4.03
N LEU A 348 22.35 -0.47 3.96
CA LEU A 348 21.10 -0.48 4.71
C LEU A 348 21.31 -0.61 6.24
N ASP A 349 22.51 -0.96 6.69
CA ASP A 349 22.92 -0.97 8.10
C ASP A 349 23.44 0.39 8.57
N SER A 350 23.27 1.42 7.74
CA SER A 350 23.72 2.80 7.94
C SER A 350 25.24 3.00 7.88
N GLN A 351 26.01 1.97 7.53
CA GLN A 351 27.43 2.15 7.21
C GLN A 351 27.58 2.89 5.88
N ILE A 352 28.58 3.76 5.80
CA ILE A 352 28.94 4.50 4.59
C ILE A 352 30.36 4.11 4.24
N ASP A 353 30.57 3.66 3.00
CA ASP A 353 31.91 3.41 2.48
C ASP A 353 32.76 4.69 2.48
N ASP A 354 34.08 4.53 2.53
CA ASP A 354 34.99 5.65 2.32
C ASP A 354 34.71 6.36 0.99
N MET A 355 34.81 7.69 1.00
CA MET A 355 34.67 8.50 -0.20
C MET A 355 35.76 8.11 -1.21
N LYS A 356 35.35 7.74 -2.42
CA LYS A 356 36.24 7.34 -3.51
C LYS A 356 36.05 8.29 -4.69
N THR A 357 37.15 8.71 -5.28
CA THR A 357 37.13 9.46 -6.55
C THR A 357 36.60 8.57 -7.68
N LEU A 358 35.88 9.16 -8.65
CA LEU A 358 35.45 8.42 -9.85
C LEU A 358 36.60 8.15 -10.83
N GLY A 359 37.73 8.85 -10.64
CA GLY A 359 38.95 8.77 -11.46
C GLY A 359 39.59 7.40 -11.59
#